data_AF-A0A520GW19-F1
#
_entry.id   AF-A0A520GW19-F1
#
_cell.length_a   1.000
_cell.length_b   1.000
_cell.length_c   1.000
_cell.angle_alpha   90.00
_cell.angle_beta   90.00
_cell.angle_gamma   90.00
#
_symmetry.space_group_name_H-M   'P 1'
#
loop_
_entity.id
_entity.type
_entity.pdbx_description
1 polymer ?
#
loop_
_entity_poly.entity_id
_entity_poly.type
_entity_poly.pdbx_seq_one_letter_code
_entity_poly.pdbx_strand_id
1 'polypeptide(L)'
;MIELEENESITKKKEIFEQQLEMIGIKYERWFSGRIHPFTGDTDNVNNYYRYITDNDGAIKLYLKDGLPIEIGKDCRQAFSATFENLIAR
;
A
#
# COMPACT_ATOMS: atom_id res chain seq x y z
N MET A 1 13.25 -3.71 26.64
CA MET A 1 12.42 -2.53 26.33
C MET A 1 12.55 -2.05 24.88
N ILE A 2 13.53 -2.52 24.09
CA ILE A 2 13.75 -2.06 22.70
C ILE A 2 12.71 -2.62 21.70
N GLU A 3 12.24 -3.87 21.89
CA GLU A 3 11.26 -4.50 20.97
C GLU A 3 9.88 -3.82 20.92
N LEU A 4 9.49 -3.06 21.96
CA LEU A 4 8.18 -2.41 22.00
C LEU A 4 8.15 -1.13 21.15
N GLU A 5 9.24 -0.34 21.16
CA GLU A 5 9.33 0.92 20.41
C GLU A 5 9.42 0.70 18.89
N GLU A 6 10.12 -0.36 18.45
CA GLU A 6 10.23 -0.71 17.03
C GLU A 6 8.88 -1.22 16.47
N ASN A 7 8.13 -1.99 17.26
CA ASN A 7 6.80 -2.48 16.88
C ASN A 7 5.74 -1.37 16.82
N GLU A 8 5.78 -0.40 17.74
CA GLU A 8 4.90 0.76 17.70
C GLU A 8 5.20 1.66 16.48
N SER A 9 6.48 1.80 16.13
CA SER A 9 6.95 2.54 14.95
C SER A 9 6.46 1.91 13.64
N ILE A 10 6.55 0.59 13.50
CA ILE A 10 6.07 -0.13 12.30
C ILE A 10 4.55 -0.03 12.16
N THR A 11 3.81 -0.13 13.27
CA THR A 11 2.34 -0.03 13.26
C THR A 11 1.89 1.34 12.76
N LYS A 12 2.48 2.42 13.27
CA LYS A 12 2.19 3.79 12.79
C LYS A 12 2.52 3.97 11.31
N LYS A 13 3.64 3.40 10.82
CA LYS A 13 3.98 3.45 9.39
C LYS A 13 2.95 2.71 8.53
N LYS A 14 2.42 1.57 8.99
CA LYS A 14 1.34 0.85 8.28
C LYS A 14 0.08 1.71 8.17
N GLU A 15 -0.33 2.35 9.26
CA GLU A 15 -1.49 3.26 9.26
C GLU A 15 -1.29 4.44 8.29
N ILE A 16 -0.09 5.04 8.28
CA ILE A 16 0.25 6.13 7.34
C ILE A 16 0.18 5.63 5.89
N PHE A 17 0.72 4.45 5.62
CA PHE A 17 0.68 3.87 4.28
C PHE A 17 -0.76 3.56 3.83
N GLU A 18 -1.60 3.04 4.72
CA GLU A 18 -3.02 2.77 4.44
C GLU A 18 -3.79 4.05 4.14
N GLN A 19 -3.53 5.15 4.85
CA GLN A 19 -4.10 6.46 4.52
C GLN A 19 -3.63 6.96 3.15
N GLN A 20 -2.36 6.77 2.80
CA GLN A 20 -1.87 7.13 1.46
C GLN A 20 -2.53 6.29 0.36
N LEU A 21 -2.76 5.00 0.62
CA LEU A 21 -3.47 4.13 -0.31
C LEU A 21 -4.93 4.55 -0.48
N GLU A 22 -5.62 4.92 0.60
CA GLU A 22 -6.98 5.50 0.52
C GLU A 22 -7.01 6.73 -0.39
N MET A 23 -6.05 7.66 -0.22
CA MET A 23 -5.92 8.84 -1.07
C MET A 23 -5.67 8.49 -2.55
N ILE A 24 -4.89 7.45 -2.83
CA ILE A 24 -4.70 6.91 -4.18
C ILE A 24 -6.01 6.32 -4.70
N GLY A 25 -6.75 5.58 -3.87
CA GLY A 25 -8.07 5.04 -4.21
C GLY A 25 -9.04 6.14 -4.64
N ILE A 26 -9.10 7.24 -3.89
CA ILE A 26 -9.92 8.42 -4.21
C ILE A 26 -9.44 9.08 -5.51
N LYS A 27 -8.12 9.30 -5.67
CA LYS A 27 -7.54 9.89 -6.88
C LYS A 27 -7.94 9.12 -8.15
N TYR A 28 -8.00 7.79 -8.06
CA TYR A 28 -8.32 6.90 -9.19
C TYR A 28 -9.74 6.30 -9.09
N GLU A 29 -10.65 6.92 -8.34
CA GLU A 29 -12.01 6.42 -8.10
C GLU A 29 -12.73 6.07 -9.40
N ARG A 30 -12.60 6.91 -10.45
CA ARG A 30 -13.24 6.66 -11.76
C ARG A 30 -12.80 5.35 -12.42
N TRP A 31 -11.57 4.92 -12.18
CA TRP A 31 -11.06 3.67 -12.72
C TRP A 31 -11.59 2.48 -11.91
N PHE A 32 -11.65 2.63 -10.59
CA PHE A 32 -12.16 1.62 -9.66
C PHE A 32 -13.68 1.44 -9.76
N SER A 33 -14.45 2.52 -9.91
CA SER A 33 -15.92 2.49 -10.00
C SER A 33 -16.46 1.79 -11.25
N GLY A 34 -15.64 1.69 -12.30
CA GLY A 34 -15.95 0.90 -13.50
C GLY A 34 -15.67 -0.59 -13.35
N ARG A 35 -15.23 -1.05 -12.16
CA ARG A 35 -14.80 -2.43 -11.90
C ARG A 35 -15.55 -3.02 -10.72
N ILE A 36 -15.87 -4.29 -10.86
CA ILE A 36 -16.51 -5.08 -9.81
C ILE A 36 -15.53 -6.15 -9.36
N HIS A 37 -15.35 -6.26 -8.06
CA HIS A 37 -14.48 -7.27 -7.46
C HIS A 37 -15.07 -8.67 -7.70
N PRO A 38 -14.32 -9.61 -8.31
CA PRO A 38 -14.86 -10.86 -8.84
C PRO A 38 -15.41 -11.82 -7.79
N PHE A 39 -15.01 -11.66 -6.52
CA PHE A 39 -15.44 -12.55 -5.44
C PHE A 39 -16.53 -11.98 -4.55
N THR A 40 -16.60 -10.65 -4.42
CA THR A 40 -17.56 -10.00 -3.50
C THR A 40 -18.74 -9.39 -4.24
N GLY A 41 -18.58 -9.04 -5.53
CA GLY A 41 -19.62 -8.34 -6.30
C GLY A 41 -19.70 -6.84 -5.98
N ASP A 42 -18.84 -6.33 -5.10
CA ASP A 42 -18.76 -4.92 -4.75
C ASP A 42 -17.88 -4.14 -5.74
N THR A 43 -17.98 -2.81 -5.68
CA THR A 43 -17.05 -1.91 -6.37
C THR A 43 -15.61 -2.25 -5.97
N ASP A 44 -14.76 -2.39 -6.98
CA ASP A 44 -13.35 -2.69 -6.77
C ASP A 44 -12.63 -1.51 -6.11
N ASN A 45 -11.50 -1.75 -5.44
CA ASN A 45 -10.76 -0.70 -4.75
C ASN A 45 -9.27 -1.02 -4.68
N VAL A 46 -8.46 -0.03 -4.32
CA VAL A 46 -7.00 -0.14 -4.25
C VAL A 46 -6.53 -1.25 -3.30
N ASN A 47 -7.28 -1.51 -2.22
CA ASN A 47 -6.97 -2.55 -1.23
C ASN A 47 -7.01 -3.97 -1.80
N ASN A 48 -7.71 -4.17 -2.92
CA ASN A 48 -7.73 -5.46 -3.62
C ASN A 48 -6.48 -5.72 -4.48
N TYR A 49 -5.63 -4.71 -4.69
CA TYR A 49 -4.48 -4.77 -5.59
C TYR A 49 -3.13 -4.71 -4.89
N TYR A 50 -3.06 -4.46 -3.59
CA TYR A 50 -1.80 -4.50 -2.87
C TYR A 50 -1.82 -5.53 -1.74
N ARG A 51 -0.63 -6.03 -1.41
CA ARG A 51 -0.34 -6.73 -0.16
C ARG A 51 1.03 -6.29 0.32
N TYR A 52 1.21 -6.20 1.63
CA TYR A 52 2.53 -6.01 2.19
C TYR A 52 2.77 -7.02 3.30
N ILE A 53 4.01 -7.52 3.39
CA ILE A 53 4.39 -8.58 4.32
C ILE A 53 5.69 -8.15 5.01
N THR A 54 5.76 -8.37 6.32
CA THR A 54 7.00 -8.23 7.08
C THR A 54 7.81 -9.52 6.93
N ASP A 55 9.03 -9.42 6.42
CA ASP A 55 9.98 -10.53 6.34
C ASP A 55 10.59 -10.85 7.72
N ASN A 56 11.26 -11.99 7.84
CA ASN A 56 11.93 -12.44 9.07
C ASN A 56 13.01 -11.44 9.54
N ASP A 57 13.57 -10.66 8.62
CA ASP A 57 14.56 -9.60 8.90
C ASP A 57 13.91 -8.25 9.29
N GLY A 58 12.59 -8.22 9.49
CA GLY A 58 11.84 -6.99 9.82
C GLY A 58 11.59 -6.06 8.63
N ALA A 59 12.12 -6.38 7.45
CA ALA A 59 11.90 -5.63 6.22
C ALA A 59 10.44 -5.79 5.73
N ILE A 60 9.80 -4.70 5.33
CA ILE A 60 8.46 -4.74 4.74
C ILE A 60 8.62 -4.81 3.23
N LYS A 61 7.87 -5.71 2.59
CA LYS A 61 7.85 -5.88 1.12
C LYS A 61 6.46 -5.56 0.58
N LEU A 62 6.40 -4.77 -0.49
CA LEU A 62 5.16 -4.47 -1.22
C LEU A 62 4.99 -5.41 -2.41
N TYR A 63 3.79 -5.98 -2.53
CA TYR A 63 3.32 -6.72 -3.68
C TYR A 63 2.15 -5.98 -4.31
N LEU A 64 2.19 -5.82 -5.63
CA LEU A 64 1.10 -5.27 -6.42
C LEU A 64 0.57 -6.36 -7.34
N LYS A 65 -0.75 -6.51 -7.39
CA LYS A 65 -1.44 -7.48 -8.23
C LYS A 65 -1.41 -7.02 -9.69
N ASP A 66 -1.30 -7.98 -10.60
CA ASP A 66 -1.41 -7.75 -12.03
C ASP A 66 -2.76 -7.14 -12.41
N GLY A 67 -2.77 -6.36 -13.50
CA GLY A 67 -3.96 -5.67 -13.99
C GLY A 67 -4.19 -4.27 -13.39
N LEU A 68 -3.34 -3.85 -12.46
CA LEU A 68 -3.28 -2.47 -12.00
C LEU A 68 -2.60 -1.58 -13.07
N PRO A 69 -3.19 -0.43 -13.46
CA PRO A 69 -2.58 0.50 -14.38
C PRO A 69 -1.23 0.97 -13.87
N ILE A 70 -0.30 1.19 -14.80
CA ILE A 70 1.09 1.56 -14.49
C ILE A 70 1.16 2.76 -13.56
N GLU A 71 0.34 3.78 -13.80
CA GLU A 71 0.29 5.01 -12.98
C GLU A 71 -0.18 4.75 -11.54
N ILE A 72 -1.22 3.93 -11.35
CA ILE A 72 -1.69 3.60 -10.00
C ILE A 72 -0.62 2.79 -9.26
N GLY A 73 0.00 1.83 -9.94
CA GLY A 73 1.09 1.04 -9.36
C GLY A 73 2.32 1.89 -9.03
N LYS A 74 2.61 2.92 -9.82
CA LYS A 74 3.70 3.88 -9.55
C LYS A 74 3.40 4.68 -8.28
N ASP A 75 2.20 5.23 -8.14
CA ASP A 75 1.79 5.97 -6.95
C ASP A 75 1.84 5.08 -5.69
N CYS A 76 1.37 3.83 -5.77
CA CYS A 76 1.46 2.89 -4.66
C CYS A 76 2.91 2.61 -4.24
N ARG A 77 3.83 2.43 -5.21
CA ARG A 77 5.26 2.26 -4.92
C ARG A 77 5.88 3.51 -4.30
N GLN A 78 5.52 4.70 -4.78
CA GLN A 78 6.00 5.95 -4.22
C GLN A 78 5.53 6.16 -2.78
N ALA A 79 4.26 5.90 -2.50
CA ALA A 79 3.70 5.92 -1.15
C ALA A 79 4.43 4.94 -0.21
N PHE A 80 4.69 3.73 -0.71
CA PHE A 80 5.42 2.71 0.05
C PHE A 80 6.85 3.14 0.36
N SER A 81 7.63 3.58 -0.64
CA SER A 81 9.00 4.02 -0.43
C SER A 81 9.08 5.26 0.47
N ALA A 82 8.14 6.20 0.37
CA ALA A 82 8.08 7.36 1.26
C ALA A 82 7.83 6.96 2.72
N THR A 83 7.07 5.89 2.95
CA THR A 83 6.66 5.47 4.30
C THR A 83 7.66 4.51 4.96
N PHE A 84 8.22 3.58 4.19
CA PHE A 84 9.05 2.48 4.72
C PHE A 84 10.52 2.59 4.34
N GLU A 85 10.85 3.14 3.18
CA GLU A 85 12.22 3.11 2.64
C GLU A 85 12.99 4.42 2.82
N ASN A 86 12.37 5.43 3.45
CA ASN A 86 13.00 6.65 3.95
C ASN A 86 14.02 7.23 2.95
N LEU A 87 13.56 7.88 1.87
CA LEU A 87 14.34 8.58 0.81
C LEU A 87 15.86 8.70 1.08
N ILE A 88 16.60 7.60 0.93
CA ILE A 88 18.05 7.66 0.68
C ILE A 88 18.19 7.62 -0.83
N ALA A 89 17.80 8.72 -1.47
CA ALA A 89 18.48 9.12 -2.70
C ALA A 89 19.84 9.66 -2.27
N ARG A 90 20.84 8.77 -2.22
CA ARG A 90 22.25 9.13 -2.25
C ARG A 90 22.67 9.35 -3.70
#